data_AF-A0A484KBK7-F1
#
_entry.id   AF-A0A484KBK7-F1
#
_cell.length_a   1.000
_cell.length_b   1.000
_cell.length_c   1.000
_cell.angle_alpha   90.00
_cell.angle_beta   90.00
_cell.angle_gamma   90.00
#
_symmetry.space_group_name_H-M   'P 1'
#
loop_
_entity.id
_entity.type
_entity.pdbx_description
1 polymer ?
#
loop_
_entity_poly.entity_id
_entity_poly.type
_entity_poly.pdbx_seq_one_letter_code
_entity_poly.pdbx_strand_id
1 'polypeptide(L)'
;MLMAVGIIAAVANGLSLPFMTLLFGDITNAFGQNQSNNHIVHAVSKVALKFVYLALGSGLASFLQMSCWMVSGERQAARIRNLYLQAILRQDVAFFDKETNTGEVVGRMSGDTVLMQDAMGEKVGKFIQLVSTFLGGFVIAFIKGWLLTLVMLSSIPLLVLSGGIMSVVVAKMASRVLECLEF
;
A
#
# COMPACT_ATOMS: atom_id res chain seq x y z
N MET A 1 -4.57 4.90 19.67
CA MET A 1 -3.73 6.09 19.36
C MET A 1 -2.68 5.81 18.28
N LEU A 2 -1.89 4.74 18.37
CA LEU A 2 -0.90 4.36 17.32
C LEU A 2 -1.48 4.26 15.90
N MET A 3 -2.71 3.71 15.75
CA MET A 3 -3.36 3.62 14.44
C MET A 3 -3.68 5.00 13.84
N ALA A 4 -4.09 5.99 14.63
CA ALA A 4 -4.38 7.34 14.13
C ALA A 4 -3.12 8.05 13.62
N VAL A 5 -2.01 7.92 14.35
CA VAL A 5 -0.69 8.44 13.94
C VAL A 5 -0.22 7.72 12.66
N GLY A 6 -0.40 6.40 12.60
CA GLY A 6 -0.09 5.60 11.40
C GLY A 6 -0.90 6.00 10.17
N ILE A 7 -2.17 6.40 10.33
CA ILE A 7 -3.02 6.91 9.24
C ILE A 7 -2.51 8.27 8.75
N ILE A 8 -2.23 9.21 9.65
CA ILE A 8 -1.75 10.55 9.28
C ILE A 8 -0.40 10.44 8.56
N ALA A 9 0.51 9.61 9.08
CA ALA A 9 1.79 9.34 8.44
C ALA A 9 1.63 8.65 7.08
N ALA A 10 0.67 7.73 6.94
CA ALA A 10 0.34 7.08 5.66
C ALA A 10 -0.16 8.05 4.61
N VAL A 11 -1.03 9.00 4.99
CA VAL A 11 -1.55 10.05 4.10
C VAL A 11 -0.41 10.98 3.67
N ALA A 12 0.39 11.45 4.61
CA ALA A 12 1.54 12.30 4.33
C ALA A 12 2.51 11.61 3.36
N ASN A 13 2.78 10.31 3.57
CA ASN A 13 3.64 9.56 2.69
C ASN A 13 3.01 9.28 1.31
N GLY A 14 1.72 8.98 1.22
CA GLY A 14 1.01 8.78 -0.04
C GLY A 14 1.01 10.02 -0.93
N LEU A 15 0.92 11.22 -0.34
CA LEU A 15 1.01 12.48 -1.09
C LEU A 15 2.42 12.78 -1.61
N SER A 16 3.46 12.13 -1.09
CA SER A 16 4.85 12.35 -1.50
C SER A 16 5.08 12.12 -2.99
N LEU A 17 4.43 11.12 -3.59
CA LEU A 17 4.56 10.78 -5.01
C LEU A 17 3.99 11.89 -5.92
N PRO A 18 2.73 12.34 -5.75
CA PRO A 18 2.18 13.47 -6.49
C PRO A 18 3.00 14.76 -6.32
N PHE A 19 3.48 15.05 -5.11
CA PHE A 19 4.33 16.24 -4.88
C PHE A 19 5.67 16.14 -5.61
N MET A 20 6.28 14.95 -5.67
CA MET A 20 7.50 14.72 -6.43
C MET A 20 7.28 14.99 -7.93
N THR A 21 6.16 14.52 -8.50
CA THR A 21 5.80 14.79 -9.89
C THR A 21 5.60 16.29 -10.17
N LEU A 22 4.99 17.02 -9.23
CA LEU A 22 4.82 18.48 -9.34
C LEU A 22 6.16 19.21 -9.35
N LEU A 23 7.05 18.89 -8.40
CA LEU A 23 8.39 19.48 -8.34
C LEU A 23 9.17 19.19 -9.62
N PHE A 24 9.08 17.97 -10.14
CA PHE A 24 9.71 17.61 -11.41
C PHE A 24 9.16 18.47 -12.58
N GLY A 25 7.84 18.68 -12.64
CA GLY A 25 7.24 19.58 -13.62
C GLY A 25 7.73 21.02 -13.52
N ASP A 26 7.92 21.53 -12.30
CA ASP A 26 8.46 22.87 -12.06
C ASP A 26 9.94 22.97 -12.50
N ILE A 27 10.74 21.91 -12.29
CA ILE A 27 12.13 21.81 -12.78
C ILE A 27 12.14 21.87 -14.31
N THR A 28 11.32 21.05 -14.98
CA THR A 28 11.24 21.02 -16.44
C THR A 28 10.82 22.38 -17.01
N ASN A 29 9.86 23.07 -16.38
CA ASN A 29 9.46 24.40 -16.80
C ASN A 29 10.57 25.45 -16.57
N ALA A 30 11.31 25.35 -15.46
CA ALA A 30 12.43 26.24 -15.17
C ALA A 30 13.56 26.10 -16.21
N PHE A 31 13.87 24.88 -16.64
CA PHE A 31 14.80 24.63 -17.74
C PHE A 31 14.28 25.12 -19.10
N GLY A 32 12.97 24.94 -19.38
CA GLY A 32 12.36 25.34 -20.64
C GLY A 32 12.26 26.85 -20.84
N GLN A 33 12.04 27.64 -19.78
CA GLN A 33 11.87 29.10 -19.88
C GLN A 33 13.17 29.91 -19.78
N ASN A 34 14.24 29.36 -19.18
CA ASN A 34 15.43 30.14 -18.82
C ASN A 34 16.67 29.85 -19.66
N GLN A 35 16.51 29.36 -20.90
CA GLN A 35 17.62 28.95 -21.77
C GLN A 35 18.65 30.07 -22.09
N SER A 36 18.36 31.33 -21.73
CA SER A 36 19.16 32.50 -22.10
C SER A 36 19.72 33.34 -20.94
N ASN A 37 19.57 32.96 -19.66
CA ASN A 37 20.01 33.81 -18.53
C ASN A 37 20.73 33.05 -17.40
N ASN A 38 21.74 33.68 -16.77
CA ASN A 38 22.53 33.16 -15.63
C ASN A 38 21.72 32.87 -14.34
N HIS A 39 20.39 33.00 -14.38
CA HIS A 39 19.48 32.78 -13.25
C HIS A 39 18.97 31.33 -13.12
N ILE A 40 19.28 30.44 -14.07
CA ILE A 40 18.92 29.01 -14.02
C ILE A 40 19.45 28.35 -12.74
N VAL A 41 20.72 28.61 -12.41
CA VAL A 41 21.40 27.93 -11.29
C VAL A 41 20.72 28.24 -9.95
N HIS A 42 20.25 29.48 -9.77
CA HIS A 42 19.56 29.90 -8.55
C HIS A 42 18.14 29.32 -8.46
N ALA A 43 17.42 29.24 -9.60
CA ALA A 43 16.10 28.61 -9.65
C ALA A 43 16.18 27.10 -9.34
N VAL A 44 17.13 26.40 -9.97
CA VAL A 44 17.36 24.97 -9.76
C VAL A 44 17.80 24.68 -8.32
N SER A 45 18.68 25.49 -7.74
CA SER A 45 19.11 25.35 -6.34
C SER A 45 17.93 25.46 -5.36
N LYS A 46 17.01 26.39 -5.60
CA LYS A 46 15.80 26.56 -4.77
C LYS A 46 14.86 25.35 -4.86
N VAL A 47 14.72 24.74 -6.04
CA VAL A 47 13.90 23.54 -6.22
C VAL A 47 14.58 22.30 -5.65
N ALA A 48 15.90 22.18 -5.78
CA ALA A 48 16.68 21.11 -5.17
C ALA A 48 16.54 21.11 -3.64
N LEU A 49 16.60 22.28 -2.98
CA LEU A 49 16.37 22.40 -1.55
C LEU A 49 14.97 21.91 -1.15
N LYS A 50 13.92 22.25 -1.90
CA LYS A 50 12.56 21.74 -1.67
C LYS A 50 12.49 20.21 -1.76
N PHE A 51 13.24 19.62 -2.69
CA PHE A 51 13.33 18.17 -2.86
C PHE A 51 13.95 17.49 -1.63
N VAL A 52 15.02 18.08 -1.07
CA VAL A 52 15.66 17.57 0.14
C VAL A 52 14.73 17.64 1.35
N TYR A 53 14.04 18.77 1.56
CA TYR A 53 13.06 18.89 2.65
C TYR A 53 11.92 17.87 2.50
N LEU A 54 11.43 17.67 1.28
CA LEU A 54 10.39 16.69 1.00
C LEU A 54 10.89 15.27 1.28
N ALA A 55 12.10 14.91 0.84
CA ALA A 55 12.69 13.60 1.07
C ALA A 55 12.87 13.28 2.56
N LEU A 56 13.33 14.26 3.35
CA LEU A 56 13.45 14.13 4.81
C LEU A 56 12.07 13.94 5.46
N GLY A 57 11.09 14.75 5.07
CA GLY A 57 9.72 14.65 5.58
C GLY A 57 9.05 13.33 5.21
N SER A 58 9.17 12.89 3.95
CA SER A 58 8.60 11.65 3.46
C SER A 58 9.28 10.43 4.07
N GLY A 59 10.59 10.49 4.28
CA GLY A 59 11.37 9.42 4.93
C GLY A 59 10.95 9.23 6.39
N LEU A 60 10.83 10.32 7.15
CA LEU A 60 10.36 10.26 8.54
C LEU A 60 8.90 9.76 8.61
N ALA A 61 8.03 10.23 7.70
CA ALA A 61 6.65 9.77 7.63
C ALA A 61 6.53 8.28 7.26
N SER A 62 7.33 7.79 6.29
CA SER A 62 7.41 6.36 5.95
C SER A 62 7.81 5.52 7.15
N PHE A 63 8.85 5.96 7.86
CA PHE A 63 9.36 5.22 9.01
C PHE A 63 8.31 5.14 10.11
N LEU A 64 7.71 6.28 10.48
CA LEU A 64 6.64 6.32 11.48
C LEU A 64 5.42 5.50 11.08
N GLN A 65 5.03 5.56 9.80
CA GLN A 65 3.95 4.75 9.25
C GLN A 65 4.26 3.25 9.47
N MET A 66 5.39 2.77 8.93
CA MET A 66 5.75 1.35 8.97
C MET A 66 5.88 0.85 10.42
N SER A 67 6.56 1.60 11.29
CA SER A 67 6.73 1.22 12.69
C SER A 67 5.39 1.21 13.46
N CYS A 68 4.53 2.21 13.30
CA CYS A 68 3.23 2.25 14.00
C CYS A 68 2.31 1.11 13.56
N TRP A 69 2.29 0.82 12.26
CA TRP A 69 1.47 -0.25 11.69
C TRP A 69 1.98 -1.64 12.07
N MET A 70 3.30 -1.87 12.04
CA MET A 70 3.92 -3.13 12.43
C MET A 70 3.67 -3.44 13.91
N VAL A 71 3.90 -2.47 14.81
CA VAL A 71 3.62 -2.62 16.25
C VAL A 71 2.13 -2.83 16.52
N SER A 72 1.24 -2.16 15.79
CA SER A 72 -0.21 -2.36 15.93
C SER A 72 -0.64 -3.74 15.44
N GLY A 73 -0.04 -4.26 14.37
CA GLY A 73 -0.27 -5.61 13.86
C GLY A 73 0.14 -6.69 14.86
N GLU A 74 1.35 -6.59 15.41
CA GLU A 74 1.87 -7.52 16.42
C GLU A 74 0.99 -7.57 17.67
N ARG A 75 0.57 -6.42 18.20
CA ARG A 75 -0.30 -6.36 19.39
C ARG A 75 -1.66 -7.01 19.14
N GLN A 76 -2.23 -6.82 17.96
CA GLN A 76 -3.52 -7.40 17.61
C GLN A 76 -3.40 -8.91 17.41
N ALA A 77 -2.36 -9.37 16.72
CA ALA A 77 -2.06 -10.78 16.53
C ALA A 77 -1.84 -11.51 17.87
N ALA A 78 -1.06 -10.92 18.78
CA ALA A 78 -0.82 -11.48 20.11
C ALA A 78 -2.11 -11.57 20.94
N ARG A 79 -2.99 -10.57 20.85
CA ARG A 79 -4.28 -10.57 21.55
C ARG A 79 -5.20 -11.67 21.02
N ILE A 80 -5.30 -11.82 19.70
CA ILE A 80 -6.09 -12.87 19.06
C ILE A 80 -5.55 -14.23 19.48
N ARG A 81 -4.24 -14.46 19.39
CA ARG A 81 -3.60 -15.71 19.82
C ARG A 81 -3.92 -16.07 21.27
N ASN A 82 -3.90 -15.08 22.17
CA ASN A 82 -4.18 -15.31 23.59
C ASN A 82 -5.67 -15.63 23.86
N LEU A 83 -6.60 -14.88 23.25
CA LEU A 83 -8.04 -15.17 23.31
C LEU A 83 -8.37 -16.56 22.74
N TYR A 84 -7.70 -16.94 21.66
CA TYR A 84 -7.86 -18.25 21.03
C TYR A 84 -7.36 -19.38 21.91
N LEU A 85 -6.17 -19.27 22.49
CA LEU A 85 -5.65 -20.27 23.44
C LEU A 85 -6.59 -20.42 24.63
N GLN A 86 -7.11 -19.31 25.16
CA GLN A 86 -8.09 -19.33 26.25
C GLN A 86 -9.40 -20.03 25.86
N ALA A 87 -9.87 -19.86 24.62
CA ALA A 87 -11.07 -20.53 24.10
C ALA A 87 -10.86 -22.04 23.94
N ILE A 88 -9.72 -22.46 23.37
CA ILE A 88 -9.36 -23.87 23.19
C ILE A 88 -9.25 -24.58 24.54
N LEU A 89 -8.61 -23.96 25.54
CA LEU A 89 -8.49 -24.51 26.89
C LEU A 89 -9.82 -24.62 27.64
N ARG A 90 -10.87 -23.93 27.19
CA ARG A 90 -12.23 -24.00 27.75
C ARG A 90 -13.14 -25.00 27.03
N GLN A 91 -12.68 -25.64 25.96
CA GLN A 91 -13.50 -26.55 25.16
C GLN A 91 -13.50 -27.97 25.75
N ASP A 92 -14.66 -28.63 25.76
CA ASP A 92 -14.85 -29.95 26.37
C ASP A 92 -14.03 -31.06 25.70
N VAL A 93 -13.66 -32.08 26.50
CA VAL A 93 -12.86 -33.25 26.08
C VAL A 93 -13.51 -34.01 24.91
N ALA A 94 -14.84 -33.96 24.76
CA ALA A 94 -15.56 -34.56 23.63
C ALA A 94 -15.23 -33.93 22.27
N PHE A 95 -14.75 -32.68 22.24
CA PHE A 95 -14.25 -32.03 21.02
C PHE A 95 -12.86 -32.57 20.64
N PHE A 96 -11.99 -32.81 21.63
CA PHE A 96 -10.67 -33.38 21.43
C PHE A 96 -10.70 -34.86 21.00
N ASP A 97 -11.76 -35.59 21.36
CA ASP A 97 -11.94 -37.00 21.00
C ASP A 97 -12.48 -37.20 19.57
N LYS A 98 -13.22 -36.21 19.03
CA LYS A 98 -13.73 -36.20 17.65
C LYS A 98 -12.72 -35.68 16.63
N GLU A 99 -11.85 -34.76 17.03
CA GLU A 99 -10.81 -34.16 16.20
C GLU A 99 -9.46 -34.83 16.52
N THR A 100 -9.20 -36.02 15.97
CA THR A 100 -7.91 -36.74 16.12
C THR A 100 -6.69 -35.92 15.65
N ASN A 101 -6.87 -34.74 15.05
CA ASN A 101 -5.80 -33.87 14.58
C ASN A 101 -5.78 -32.48 15.25
N THR A 102 -5.91 -32.44 16.57
CA THR A 102 -5.72 -31.22 17.41
C THR A 102 -4.48 -30.41 17.00
N GLY A 103 -3.41 -31.07 16.54
CA GLY A 103 -2.19 -30.43 16.05
C GLY A 103 -2.35 -29.68 14.72
N GLU A 104 -3.11 -30.23 13.76
CA GLU A 104 -3.44 -29.55 12.50
C GLU A 104 -4.37 -28.36 12.72
N VAL A 105 -5.34 -28.47 13.64
CA VAL A 105 -6.22 -27.35 13.99
C VAL A 105 -5.41 -26.19 14.59
N VAL A 106 -4.49 -26.48 15.50
CA VAL A 106 -3.59 -25.46 16.10
C VAL A 106 -2.61 -24.88 15.06
N GLY A 107 -2.12 -25.71 14.13
CA GLY A 107 -1.24 -25.29 13.04
C GLY A 107 -1.93 -24.37 12.03
N ARG A 108 -3.13 -24.74 11.57
CA ARG A 108 -3.97 -23.93 10.68
C ARG A 108 -4.38 -22.63 11.35
N MET A 109 -4.75 -22.67 12.64
CA MET A 109 -5.05 -21.45 13.40
C MET A 109 -3.85 -20.51 13.55
N SER A 110 -2.64 -21.04 13.80
CA SER A 110 -1.43 -20.22 13.83
C SER A 110 -1.16 -19.58 12.47
N GLY A 111 -1.39 -20.31 11.38
CA GLY A 111 -1.36 -19.77 10.02
C GLY A 111 -2.34 -18.61 9.83
N ASP A 112 -3.60 -18.78 10.24
CA ASP A 112 -4.63 -17.76 10.11
C ASP A 112 -4.33 -16.50 10.95
N THR A 113 -3.74 -16.67 12.15
CA THR A 113 -3.33 -15.53 12.98
C THR A 113 -2.16 -14.76 12.37
N VAL A 114 -1.20 -15.45 11.74
CA VAL A 114 -0.09 -14.82 11.00
C VAL A 114 -0.62 -14.09 9.76
N LEU A 115 -1.57 -14.68 9.03
CA LEU A 115 -2.26 -14.03 7.91
C LEU A 115 -3.01 -12.77 8.36
N MET A 116 -3.69 -12.81 9.50
CA MET A 116 -4.32 -11.63 10.09
C MET A 116 -3.30 -10.58 10.51
N GLN A 117 -2.16 -10.98 11.09
CA GLN A 117 -1.07 -10.07 11.45
C GLN A 117 -0.52 -9.34 10.22
N ASP A 118 -0.24 -10.07 9.15
CA ASP A 118 0.27 -9.53 7.90
C ASP A 118 -0.74 -8.56 7.25
N ALA A 119 -2.02 -8.97 7.24
CA ALA A 119 -3.10 -8.14 6.73
C ALA A 119 -3.25 -6.83 7.53
N MET A 120 -3.30 -6.90 8.87
CA MET A 120 -3.53 -5.72 9.72
C MET A 120 -2.30 -4.84 9.92
N GLY A 121 -1.10 -5.44 9.86
CA GLY A 121 0.17 -4.75 9.99
C GLY A 121 0.52 -4.00 8.71
N GLU A 122 0.97 -4.70 7.68
CA GLU A 122 1.53 -4.04 6.50
C GLU A 122 0.46 -3.61 5.48
N LYS A 123 -0.51 -4.49 5.20
CA LYS A 123 -1.43 -4.28 4.06
C LYS A 123 -2.39 -3.12 4.28
N VAL A 124 -2.93 -2.95 5.49
CA VAL A 124 -3.82 -1.80 5.79
C VAL A 124 -3.09 -0.48 5.63
N GLY A 125 -1.85 -0.38 6.14
CA GLY A 125 -1.02 0.82 6.00
C GLY A 125 -0.73 1.15 4.54
N LYS A 126 -0.38 0.14 3.73
CA LYS A 126 -0.18 0.27 2.28
C LYS A 126 -1.45 0.65 1.54
N PHE A 127 -2.58 0.06 1.90
CA PHE A 127 -3.88 0.38 1.29
C PHE A 127 -4.25 1.85 1.49
N ILE A 128 -4.09 2.37 2.70
CA ILE A 128 -4.37 3.78 3.02
C ILE A 128 -3.40 4.71 2.26
N GLN A 129 -2.12 4.35 2.18
CA GLN A 129 -1.14 5.08 1.38
C GLN A 129 -1.57 5.13 -0.09
N LEU A 130 -1.91 3.99 -0.69
CA LEU A 130 -2.36 3.89 -2.09
C LEU A 130 -3.61 4.73 -2.35
N VAL A 131 -4.61 4.67 -1.47
CA VAL A 131 -5.82 5.48 -1.56
C VAL A 131 -5.49 6.97 -1.47
N SER A 132 -4.60 7.37 -0.56
CA SER A 132 -4.15 8.75 -0.43
C SER A 132 -3.36 9.23 -1.65
N THR A 133 -2.49 8.39 -2.21
CA THR A 133 -1.74 8.67 -3.44
C THR A 133 -2.70 8.84 -4.61
N PHE A 134 -3.70 7.96 -4.71
CA PHE A 134 -4.71 8.00 -5.77
C PHE A 134 -5.53 9.29 -5.70
N LEU A 135 -6.10 9.60 -4.53
CA LEU A 135 -6.87 10.83 -4.31
C LEU A 135 -6.01 12.09 -4.53
N GLY A 136 -4.82 12.13 -3.95
CA GLY A 136 -3.90 13.27 -4.09
C GLY A 136 -3.45 13.48 -5.53
N GLY A 137 -3.10 12.40 -6.23
CA GLY A 137 -2.72 12.42 -7.64
C GLY A 137 -3.87 12.91 -8.52
N PHE A 138 -5.09 12.40 -8.30
CA PHE A 138 -6.28 12.82 -9.03
C PHE A 138 -6.56 14.32 -8.82
N VAL A 139 -6.57 14.78 -7.57
CA VAL A 139 -6.79 16.21 -7.24
C VAL A 139 -5.76 17.10 -7.94
N ILE A 140 -4.47 16.75 -7.84
CA ILE A 140 -3.38 17.52 -8.47
C ILE A 140 -3.51 17.52 -10.00
N ALA A 141 -3.86 16.39 -10.59
CA ALA A 141 -3.99 16.26 -12.03
C ALA A 141 -5.15 17.12 -12.56
N PHE A 142 -6.30 17.11 -11.89
CA PHE A 142 -7.45 17.97 -12.25
C PHE A 142 -7.14 19.46 -12.13
N ILE A 143 -6.34 19.86 -11.13
CA ILE A 143 -5.91 21.25 -10.95
C ILE A 143 -4.96 21.70 -12.07
N LYS A 144 -3.98 20.87 -12.46
CA LYS A 144 -2.97 21.25 -13.46
C LYS A 144 -3.50 21.24 -14.89
N GLY A 145 -4.48 20.40 -15.22
CA GLY A 145 -5.04 20.36 -16.56
C GLY A 145 -6.19 19.37 -16.71
N TRP A 146 -7.41 19.84 -16.49
CA TRP A 146 -8.63 19.03 -16.58
C TRP A 146 -8.86 18.37 -17.96
N LEU A 147 -8.40 19.00 -19.05
CA LEU A 147 -8.56 18.45 -20.41
C LEU A 147 -7.64 17.23 -20.63
N LEU A 148 -6.39 17.33 -20.16
CA LEU A 148 -5.40 16.26 -20.32
C LEU A 148 -5.76 15.05 -19.46
N THR A 149 -6.29 15.29 -18.26
CA THR A 149 -6.73 14.22 -17.37
C THR A 149 -7.93 13.48 -17.89
N LEU A 150 -8.92 14.16 -18.48
CA LEU A 150 -10.08 13.52 -19.10
C LEU A 150 -9.67 12.56 -20.23
N VAL A 151 -8.72 12.97 -21.07
CA VAL A 151 -8.18 12.12 -22.14
C VAL A 151 -7.50 10.87 -21.56
N MET A 152 -6.69 11.03 -20.51
CA MET A 152 -6.04 9.90 -19.84
C MET A 152 -7.05 9.00 -19.12
N LEU A 153 -8.12 9.56 -18.55
CA LEU A 153 -9.17 8.79 -17.90
C LEU A 153 -9.91 7.89 -18.89
N SER A 154 -10.07 8.35 -20.14
CA SER A 154 -10.70 7.56 -21.20
C SER A 154 -9.86 6.34 -21.63
N SER A 155 -8.54 6.33 -21.41
CA SER A 155 -7.70 5.18 -21.74
C SER A 155 -7.62 4.15 -20.61
N ILE A 156 -7.92 4.53 -19.37
CA ILE A 156 -8.01 3.60 -18.22
C ILE A 156 -8.96 2.41 -18.46
N PRO A 157 -10.21 2.57 -18.92
CA PRO A 157 -11.10 1.43 -19.12
C PRO A 157 -10.57 0.44 -20.18
N LEU A 158 -9.90 0.93 -21.23
CA LEU A 158 -9.24 0.07 -22.22
C LEU A 158 -8.10 -0.76 -21.59
N LEU A 159 -7.29 -0.12 -20.73
CA LEU A 159 -6.23 -0.81 -20.00
C LEU A 159 -6.79 -1.85 -19.01
N VAL A 160 -7.86 -1.52 -18.29
CA VAL A 160 -8.52 -2.43 -17.35
C VAL A 160 -9.14 -3.62 -18.09
N LEU A 161 -9.76 -3.40 -19.26
CA LEU A 161 -10.28 -4.49 -20.08
C LEU A 161 -9.16 -5.42 -20.55
N SER A 162 -8.07 -4.87 -21.12
CA SER A 162 -6.93 -5.68 -21.58
C SER A 162 -6.27 -6.45 -20.44
N GLY A 163 -6.03 -5.79 -19.30
CA GLY A 163 -5.44 -6.43 -18.12
C GLY A 163 -6.36 -7.49 -17.52
N GLY A 164 -7.67 -7.21 -17.42
CA GLY A 164 -8.66 -8.14 -16.90
C GLY A 164 -8.76 -9.40 -17.74
N ILE A 165 -8.76 -9.29 -19.08
CA ILE A 165 -8.73 -10.44 -19.98
C ILE A 165 -7.46 -11.27 -19.71
N MET A 166 -6.29 -10.63 -19.60
CA MET A 166 -5.03 -11.33 -19.34
C MET A 166 -5.04 -12.05 -17.98
N SER A 167 -5.54 -11.40 -16.92
CA SER A 167 -5.65 -12.00 -15.59
C SER A 167 -6.59 -13.22 -15.57
N VAL A 168 -7.73 -13.14 -16.27
CA VAL A 168 -8.66 -14.27 -16.39
C VAL A 168 -8.04 -15.42 -17.18
N VAL A 169 -7.33 -15.12 -18.27
CA VAL A 169 -6.63 -16.15 -19.07
C VAL A 169 -5.56 -16.86 -18.25
N VAL A 170 -4.74 -16.11 -17.50
CA VAL A 170 -3.71 -16.67 -16.63
C VAL A 170 -4.31 -17.52 -15.51
N ALA A 171 -5.37 -17.04 -14.86
CA ALA A 171 -6.07 -17.80 -13.82
C ALA A 171 -6.64 -19.12 -14.37
N LYS A 172 -7.21 -19.07 -15.58
CA LYS A 172 -7.76 -20.24 -16.28
C LYS A 172 -6.68 -21.22 -16.73
N MET A 173 -5.51 -20.74 -17.15
CA MET A 173 -4.36 -21.60 -17.46
C MET A 173 -3.82 -22.27 -16.19
N ALA A 174 -3.71 -21.53 -15.08
CA ALA A 174 -3.25 -22.07 -13.81
C ALA A 174 -4.15 -23.20 -13.29
N SER A 175 -5.48 -23.04 -13.38
CA SER A 175 -6.41 -24.11 -12.98
C SER A 175 -6.27 -25.36 -13.85
N ARG A 176 -6.09 -25.19 -15.17
CA ARG A 176 -5.92 -26.30 -16.13
C ARG A 176 -4.61 -27.06 -15.92
N VAL A 177 -3.52 -26.37 -15.57
CA VAL A 177 -2.25 -27.01 -15.23
C VAL A 177 -2.38 -27.83 -13.95
N LEU A 178 -3.12 -27.33 -12.96
CA LEU A 178 -3.38 -28.03 -11.71
C LEU A 178 -4.18 -29.32 -11.95
N GLU A 179 -5.21 -29.28 -12.78
CA GLU A 179 -6.00 -30.45 -13.20
C GLU A 179 -5.14 -31.51 -13.92
N CYS A 180 -4.17 -31.11 -14.75
CA CYS A 180 -3.26 -32.05 -15.43
C CYS A 180 -2.21 -32.70 -14.52
N LEU A 181 -1.96 -32.13 -13.33
CA LEU A 181 -0.96 -32.62 -12.38
C LEU A 181 -1.56 -33.64 -11.39
N GLU A 182 -2.90 -33.69 -11.31
CA GLU A 182 -3.65 -34.66 -10.50
C GLU A 182 -3.90 -36.00 -11.24
N PHE A 183 -3.45 -36.15 -12.49
CA PHE A 183 -3.45 -37.39 -13.27
C PHE A 183 -2.02 -37.86 -13.59
#